data_AF-A0AAN2U683-F1
#
_entry.id   AF-A0AAN2U683-F1
#
_cell.length_a   1.000
_cell.length_b   1.000
_cell.length_c   1.000
_cell.angle_alpha   90.00
_cell.angle_beta   90.00
_cell.angle_gamma   90.00
#
_symmetry.space_group_name_H-M   'P 1'
#
loop_
_entity.id
_entity.type
_entity.pdbx_description
1 polymer ?
#
loop_
_entity_poly.entity_id
_entity_poly.type
_entity_poly.pdbx_seq_one_letter_code
_entity_poly.pdbx_strand_id
1 'polypeptide(L)'
;MKTDSTGIAARMMLSLDRERICECLLSHRQLQSTPLQVRYPQGVRDALGIMSEQLSLSVSDLTRILVEDALSEMFLPADNIVRRLLSRMEHIMQAHDISATTMAALLAPWNIRPAVFREPDRLTDYLTGEILAALADWFYLSPEWLNGRVHYPLYRPGDWPATQEIFCRIISARENMDIILWHGFPFAGTHSGEYCGVLLRQKKEINNTIIYPVLSLYPARMDIEKEGWFQMARKISPDIPVRAVTLTPAQAEYLITGKILPTALFRVPLSPW
;
A
#
# COMPACT_ATOMS: atom_id res chain seq x y z
N MET A 1 19.38 31.30 -11.35
CA MET A 1 18.45 30.18 -11.63
C MET A 1 18.05 29.55 -10.31
N LYS A 2 16.76 29.46 -10.00
CA LYS A 2 16.29 28.58 -8.92
C LYS A 2 16.73 27.17 -9.29
N THR A 3 17.50 26.54 -8.42
CA THR A 3 17.86 25.13 -8.55
C THR A 3 16.62 24.29 -8.26
N ASP A 4 15.97 23.78 -9.31
CA ASP A 4 14.91 22.78 -9.16
C ASP A 4 15.50 21.46 -8.65
N SER A 5 14.68 20.71 -7.91
CA SER A 5 15.06 19.46 -7.23
C SER A 5 15.74 18.45 -8.16
N THR A 6 15.26 18.32 -9.40
CA THR A 6 15.84 17.45 -10.43
C THR A 6 17.27 17.86 -10.82
N GLY A 7 17.55 19.17 -10.87
CA GLY A 7 18.87 19.70 -11.20
C GLY A 7 19.88 19.53 -10.06
N ILE A 8 19.42 19.58 -8.80
CA ILE A 8 20.26 19.30 -7.63
C ILE A 8 20.59 17.81 -7.58
N ALA A 9 19.59 16.92 -7.70
CA ALA A 9 19.82 15.48 -7.65
C ALA A 9 20.81 15.02 -8.74
N ALA A 10 20.66 15.51 -9.98
CA ALA A 10 21.58 15.20 -11.07
C ALA A 10 23.02 15.69 -10.81
N ARG A 11 23.17 16.91 -10.26
CA ARG A 11 24.50 17.43 -9.90
C ARG A 11 25.11 16.67 -8.73
N MET A 12 24.33 16.37 -7.70
CA MET A 12 24.75 15.55 -6.55
C MET A 12 25.26 14.18 -7.00
N MET A 13 24.59 13.52 -7.94
CA MET A 13 25.04 12.23 -8.48
C MET A 13 26.35 12.31 -9.29
N LEU A 14 26.65 13.45 -9.92
CA LEU A 14 27.82 13.62 -10.77
C LEU A 14 29.03 14.25 -10.06
N SER A 15 28.82 14.98 -8.96
CA SER A 15 29.87 15.77 -8.31
C SER A 15 30.19 15.37 -6.88
N LEU A 16 29.41 14.50 -6.26
CA LEU A 16 29.68 14.03 -4.90
C LEU A 16 30.47 12.72 -4.89
N ASP A 17 31.30 12.56 -3.86
CA ASP A 17 31.99 11.30 -3.56
C ASP A 17 30.97 10.25 -3.12
N ARG A 18 30.44 9.54 -4.12
CA ARG A 18 29.37 8.57 -3.94
C ARG A 18 29.81 7.41 -3.04
N GLU A 19 31.03 6.92 -3.18
CA GLU A 19 31.53 5.79 -2.41
C GLU A 19 31.56 6.12 -0.91
N ARG A 20 32.10 7.29 -0.56
CA ARG A 20 32.15 7.73 0.83
C ARG A 20 30.77 8.00 1.43
N ILE A 21 29.84 8.55 0.65
CA ILE A 21 28.45 8.74 1.10
C ILE A 21 27.76 7.39 1.33
N CYS A 22 27.94 6.42 0.42
CA CYS A 22 27.38 5.07 0.58
C CYS A 22 27.95 4.40 1.82
N GLU A 23 29.27 4.50 2.05
CA GLU A 23 29.92 3.97 3.24
C GLU A 23 29.30 4.55 4.51
N CYS A 24 29.12 5.88 4.60
CA CYS A 24 28.47 6.51 5.75
C CYS A 24 27.05 5.99 6.01
N LEU A 25 26.23 5.86 4.96
CA LEU A 25 24.85 5.36 5.06
C LEU A 25 24.79 3.89 5.51
N LEU A 26 25.78 3.07 5.12
CA LEU A 26 25.83 1.66 5.46
C LEU A 26 26.41 1.39 6.86
N SER A 27 27.43 2.13 7.27
CA SER A 27 28.25 1.81 8.45
C SER A 27 27.91 2.62 9.72
N HIS A 28 27.25 3.78 9.61
CA HIS A 28 27.03 4.70 10.75
C HIS A 28 25.55 4.88 11.10
N ARG A 29 24.82 3.78 11.38
CA ARG A 29 23.39 3.83 11.76
C ARG A 29 23.11 4.25 13.22
N GLN A 30 24.14 4.43 14.04
CA GLN A 30 23.96 4.87 15.42
C GLN A 30 23.63 6.37 15.47
N LEU A 31 22.60 6.71 16.25
CA LEU A 31 22.22 8.09 16.49
C LEU A 31 23.39 8.81 17.18
N GLN A 32 23.89 9.86 16.54
CA GLN A 32 24.83 10.76 17.21
C GLN A 32 24.13 11.51 18.33
N SER A 33 24.82 11.68 19.45
CA SER A 33 24.32 12.38 20.64
C SER A 33 24.04 13.87 20.39
N THR A 34 24.66 14.45 19.36
CA THR A 34 24.50 15.86 19.00
C THR A 34 23.66 15.98 17.72
N PRO A 35 22.39 16.43 17.82
CA PRO A 35 21.53 16.54 16.64
C PRO A 35 21.99 17.69 15.74
N LEU A 36 21.97 17.44 14.43
CA LEU A 36 22.26 18.46 13.43
C LEU A 36 21.08 19.45 13.40
N GLN A 37 21.32 20.72 13.75
CA GLN A 37 20.27 21.74 13.76
C GLN A 37 19.97 22.21 12.33
N VAL A 38 18.86 21.72 11.77
CA VAL A 38 18.34 22.17 10.47
C VAL A 38 17.24 23.22 10.69
N ARG A 39 17.35 24.36 9.99
CA ARG A 39 16.31 25.39 9.98
C ARG A 39 15.34 25.15 8.83
N TYR A 40 14.06 24.98 9.15
CA TYR A 40 13.00 24.80 8.15
C TYR A 40 12.21 26.10 7.94
N PRO A 41 11.77 26.37 6.70
CA PRO A 41 10.72 27.38 6.46
C PRO A 41 9.46 27.06 7.26
N GLN A 42 8.70 28.09 7.65
CA GLN A 42 7.51 27.92 8.50
C GLN A 42 6.52 26.90 7.96
N GLY A 43 6.18 26.95 6.66
CA GLY A 43 5.25 25.98 6.06
C GLY A 43 5.71 24.53 6.12
N VAL A 44 7.02 24.27 6.06
CA VAL A 44 7.58 22.91 6.21
C VAL A 44 7.48 22.45 7.67
N ARG A 45 7.71 23.37 8.62
CA ARG A 45 7.58 23.10 10.05
C ARG A 45 6.13 22.75 10.40
N ASP A 46 5.17 23.51 9.89
CA ASP A 46 3.74 23.27 10.13
C ASP A 46 3.30 21.92 9.56
N ALA A 47 3.72 21.60 8.33
CA ALA A 47 3.43 20.30 7.72
C ALA A 47 4.02 19.12 8.52
N LEU A 48 5.28 19.22 8.94
CA LEU A 48 5.92 18.20 9.79
C LEU A 48 5.21 18.07 11.15
N GLY A 49 4.72 19.17 11.73
CA GLY A 49 3.92 19.16 12.95
C GLY A 49 2.61 18.38 12.80
N ILE A 50 1.85 18.67 11.74
CA ILE A 50 0.60 17.95 11.44
C ILE A 50 0.84 16.45 11.24
N MET A 51 1.86 16.09 10.45
CA MET A 51 2.20 14.69 10.19
C MET A 51 2.68 13.97 11.46
N SER A 52 3.46 14.64 12.30
CA SER A 52 3.96 14.14 13.58
C SER A 52 2.80 13.77 14.51
N GLU A 53 1.80 14.65 14.63
CA GLU A 53 0.60 14.38 15.42
C GLU A 53 -0.21 13.20 14.86
N GLN A 54 -0.46 13.19 13.55
CA GLN A 54 -1.27 12.15 12.90
C GLN A 54 -0.62 10.75 12.95
N LEU A 55 0.71 10.69 12.86
CA LEU A 55 1.48 9.45 12.89
C LEU A 55 1.92 9.05 14.30
N SER A 56 1.68 9.88 15.31
CA SER A 56 2.16 9.69 16.70
C SER A 56 3.69 9.47 16.76
N LEU A 57 4.44 10.20 15.94
CA LEU A 57 5.91 10.18 15.88
C LEU A 57 6.44 11.56 16.26
N SER A 58 7.63 11.65 16.86
CA SER A 58 8.26 12.95 17.08
C SER A 58 8.64 13.60 15.73
N VAL A 59 8.62 14.93 15.63
CA VAL A 59 9.08 15.64 14.42
C VAL A 59 10.53 15.27 14.08
N SER A 60 11.37 15.03 15.08
CA SER A 60 12.75 14.58 14.90
C SER A 60 12.83 13.20 14.26
N ASP A 61 12.05 12.24 14.75
CA ASP A 61 12.01 10.88 14.21
C ASP A 61 11.43 10.85 12.80
N LEU A 62 10.34 11.58 12.58
CA LEU A 62 9.74 11.73 11.25
C LEU A 62 10.74 12.31 10.24
N THR A 63 11.43 13.39 10.62
CA THR A 63 12.45 14.01 9.77
C THR A 63 13.60 13.05 9.47
N ARG A 64 14.08 12.33 10.49
CA ARG A 64 15.14 11.34 10.32
C ARG A 64 14.72 10.26 9.32
N ILE A 65 13.53 9.67 9.50
CA ILE A 65 13.00 8.64 8.60
C ILE A 65 12.95 9.16 7.16
N LEU A 66 12.36 10.34 6.95
CA LEU A 66 12.22 10.94 5.61
C LEU A 66 13.56 11.23 4.94
N VAL A 67 14.55 11.76 5.68
CA VAL A 67 15.88 12.09 5.13
C VAL A 67 16.69 10.82 4.87
N GLU A 68 16.65 9.85 5.77
CA GLU A 68 17.32 8.55 5.61
C GLU A 68 16.78 7.80 4.39
N ASP A 69 15.46 7.79 4.20
CA ASP A 69 14.83 7.21 3.01
C ASP A 69 15.23 7.96 1.74
N ALA A 70 15.14 9.30 1.71
CA ALA A 70 15.50 10.08 0.53
C ALA A 70 16.97 9.89 0.11
N LEU A 71 17.90 9.91 1.07
CA LEU A 71 19.33 9.68 0.79
C LEU A 71 19.59 8.25 0.35
N SER A 72 18.94 7.26 0.98
CA SER A 72 19.04 5.87 0.54
C SER A 72 18.56 5.73 -0.90
N GLU A 73 17.39 6.28 -1.25
CA GLU A 73 16.83 6.26 -2.61
C GLU A 73 17.78 6.83 -3.66
N MET A 74 18.51 7.89 -3.31
CA MET A 74 19.45 8.53 -4.21
C MET A 74 20.76 7.75 -4.39
N PHE A 75 21.32 7.17 -3.32
CA PHE A 75 22.69 6.66 -3.35
C PHE A 75 22.81 5.12 -3.33
N LEU A 76 21.81 4.42 -2.78
CA LEU A 76 21.79 2.97 -2.55
C LEU A 76 20.63 2.24 -3.28
N PRO A 77 20.42 2.43 -4.60
CA PRO A 77 19.23 1.94 -5.30
C PRO A 77 19.05 0.41 -5.25
N ALA A 78 20.14 -0.38 -5.22
CA ALA A 78 20.07 -1.83 -5.11
C ALA A 78 19.64 -2.30 -3.71
N ASP A 79 20.25 -1.75 -2.66
CA ASP A 79 19.85 -2.03 -1.27
C ASP A 79 18.42 -1.58 -1.01
N ASN A 80 17.95 -0.52 -1.68
CA ASN A 80 16.55 -0.11 -1.58
C ASN A 80 15.60 -1.13 -2.18
N ILE A 81 15.96 -1.87 -3.23
CA ILE A 81 15.09 -2.92 -3.78
C ILE A 81 14.90 -4.03 -2.74
N VAL A 82 16.01 -4.48 -2.13
CA VAL A 82 16.00 -5.50 -1.08
C VAL A 82 15.26 -5.02 0.17
N ARG A 83 15.54 -3.79 0.62
CA ARG A 83 14.85 -3.17 1.76
C ARG A 83 13.36 -2.99 1.49
N ARG A 84 12.98 -2.51 0.29
CA ARG A 84 11.59 -2.37 -0.12
C ARG A 84 10.87 -3.70 -0.13
N LEU A 85 11.53 -4.78 -0.54
CA LEU A 85 10.92 -6.11 -0.53
C LEU A 85 10.54 -6.54 0.90
N LEU A 86 11.45 -6.41 1.85
CA LEU A 86 11.19 -6.68 3.26
C LEU A 86 10.09 -5.78 3.82
N SER A 87 10.20 -4.47 3.62
CA SER A 87 9.20 -3.50 4.10
C SER A 87 7.82 -3.74 3.48
N ARG A 88 7.73 -4.18 2.22
CA ARG A 88 6.46 -4.51 1.56
C ARG A 88 5.85 -5.79 2.13
N MET A 89 6.67 -6.79 2.47
CA MET A 89 6.19 -7.97 3.19
C MET A 89 5.65 -7.62 4.57
N GLU A 90 6.38 -6.81 5.34
CA GLU A 90 5.91 -6.32 6.63
C GLU A 90 4.61 -5.52 6.49
N HIS A 91 4.51 -4.68 5.45
CA HIS A 91 3.32 -3.89 5.17
C HIS A 91 2.10 -4.78 4.87
N ILE A 92 2.24 -5.83 4.07
CA ILE A 92 1.18 -6.82 3.82
C ILE A 92 0.76 -7.48 5.13
N MET A 93 1.74 -7.96 5.90
CA MET A 93 1.48 -8.63 7.18
C MET A 93 0.69 -7.72 8.13
N GLN A 94 1.12 -6.46 8.29
CA GLN A 94 0.43 -5.49 9.15
C GLN A 94 -0.97 -5.16 8.62
N ALA A 95 -1.10 -4.85 7.33
CA ALA A 95 -2.35 -4.42 6.72
C ALA A 95 -3.42 -5.52 6.69
N HIS A 96 -3.00 -6.79 6.62
CA HIS A 96 -3.89 -7.95 6.67
C HIS A 96 -3.98 -8.61 8.06
N ASP A 97 -3.25 -8.13 9.07
CA ASP A 97 -3.15 -8.73 10.42
C ASP A 97 -2.72 -10.21 10.36
N ILE A 98 -1.65 -10.45 9.61
CA ILE A 98 -1.04 -11.76 9.43
C ILE A 98 0.24 -11.80 10.26
N SER A 99 0.29 -12.74 11.21
CA SER A 99 1.49 -13.00 12.00
C SER A 99 2.59 -13.68 11.18
N ALA A 100 3.83 -13.61 11.65
CA ALA A 100 4.96 -14.32 11.02
C ALA A 100 4.74 -15.85 10.95
N THR A 101 4.01 -16.43 11.91
CA THR A 101 3.68 -17.86 11.90
C THR A 101 2.68 -18.21 10.80
N THR A 102 1.64 -17.40 10.63
CA THR A 102 0.65 -17.58 9.55
C THR A 102 1.29 -17.34 8.19
N MET A 103 2.13 -16.32 8.05
CA MET A 103 2.87 -16.07 6.80
C MET A 103 3.82 -17.22 6.47
N ALA A 104 4.54 -17.76 7.45
CA ALA A 104 5.38 -18.94 7.23
C ALA A 104 4.56 -20.18 6.84
N ALA A 105 3.36 -20.37 7.38
CA ALA A 105 2.48 -21.46 6.99
C ALA A 105 2.01 -21.32 5.52
N LEU A 106 1.69 -20.10 5.07
CA LEU A 106 1.41 -19.82 3.66
C LEU A 106 2.60 -20.17 2.76
N LEU A 107 3.82 -19.89 3.21
CA LEU A 107 5.05 -20.10 2.46
C LEU A 107 5.70 -21.49 2.70
N ALA A 108 5.01 -22.39 3.42
CA ALA A 108 5.52 -23.71 3.75
C ALA A 108 5.97 -24.56 2.53
N PRO A 109 5.33 -24.48 1.35
CA PRO A 109 5.80 -25.23 0.16
C PRO A 109 7.22 -24.89 -0.28
N TRP A 110 7.73 -23.69 0.04
CA TRP A 110 9.10 -23.27 -0.24
C TRP A 110 10.04 -23.46 0.96
N ASN A 111 9.63 -24.24 1.98
CA ASN A 111 10.39 -24.54 3.19
C ASN A 111 10.78 -23.28 4.01
N ILE A 112 10.00 -22.20 3.90
CA ILE A 112 10.20 -21.00 4.72
C ILE A 112 9.57 -21.22 6.10
N ARG A 113 10.41 -21.28 7.13
CA ARG A 113 9.98 -21.51 8.51
C ARG A 113 9.77 -20.19 9.26
N PRO A 114 8.97 -20.16 10.35
CA PRO A 114 8.77 -18.94 11.14
C PRO A 114 10.07 -18.30 11.66
N ALA A 115 11.12 -19.09 11.88
CA ALA A 115 12.43 -18.60 12.31
C ALA A 115 13.10 -17.69 11.26
N VAL A 116 12.85 -17.91 9.97
CA VAL A 116 13.42 -17.11 8.87
C VAL A 116 12.93 -15.65 8.94
N PHE A 117 11.70 -15.43 9.41
CA PHE A 117 11.14 -14.08 9.60
C PHE A 117 11.82 -13.28 10.72
N ARG A 118 12.63 -13.93 11.58
CA ARG A 118 13.43 -13.23 12.59
C ARG A 118 14.77 -12.75 12.05
N GLU A 119 15.13 -13.15 10.82
CA GLU A 119 16.41 -12.86 10.18
C GLU A 119 16.15 -12.23 8.80
N PRO A 120 16.02 -10.89 8.73
CA PRO A 120 15.60 -10.19 7.51
C PRO A 120 16.48 -10.50 6.29
N ASP A 121 17.80 -10.55 6.49
CA ASP A 121 18.77 -10.84 5.43
C ASP A 121 18.61 -12.27 4.88
N ARG A 122 18.24 -13.23 5.74
CA ARG A 122 17.94 -14.59 5.27
C ARG A 122 16.63 -14.64 4.52
N LEU A 123 15.61 -13.92 5.00
CA LEU A 123 14.30 -13.90 4.36
C LEU A 123 14.40 -13.41 2.91
N THR A 124 15.24 -12.41 2.62
CA THR A 124 15.44 -11.90 1.25
C THR A 124 15.98 -12.95 0.29
N ASP A 125 16.85 -13.86 0.76
CA ASP A 125 17.39 -14.94 -0.06
C ASP A 125 16.32 -15.95 -0.48
N TYR A 126 15.26 -16.10 0.32
CA TYR A 126 14.14 -16.99 0.01
C TYR A 126 13.10 -16.36 -0.91
N LEU A 127 12.97 -15.04 -0.95
CA LEU A 127 11.90 -14.33 -1.68
C LEU A 127 12.17 -14.27 -3.19
N THR A 128 12.14 -15.45 -3.81
CA THR A 128 12.29 -15.63 -5.27
C THR A 128 11.10 -15.08 -6.04
N GLY A 129 11.29 -14.85 -7.35
CA GLY A 129 10.21 -14.35 -8.22
C GLY A 129 8.93 -15.19 -8.19
N GLU A 130 9.04 -16.51 -7.99
CA GLU A 130 7.88 -17.40 -7.85
C GLU A 130 7.07 -17.11 -6.57
N ILE A 131 7.76 -16.90 -5.45
CA ILE A 131 7.12 -16.54 -4.17
C ILE A 131 6.47 -15.17 -4.27
N LEU A 132 7.14 -14.21 -4.90
CA LEU A 132 6.57 -12.87 -5.12
C LEU A 132 5.33 -12.91 -6.01
N ALA A 133 5.33 -13.74 -7.06
CA ALA A 133 4.16 -13.92 -7.91
C ALA A 133 3.00 -14.59 -7.16
N ALA A 134 3.29 -15.59 -6.32
CA ALA A 134 2.28 -16.23 -5.48
C ALA A 134 1.65 -15.22 -4.49
N LEU A 135 2.48 -14.46 -3.77
CA LEU A 135 2.01 -13.41 -2.87
C LEU A 135 1.20 -12.33 -3.61
N ALA A 136 1.62 -11.93 -4.81
CA ALA A 136 0.88 -11.00 -5.64
C ALA A 136 -0.54 -11.51 -5.95
N ASP A 137 -0.66 -12.77 -6.38
CA ASP A 137 -1.95 -13.41 -6.65
C ASP A 137 -2.82 -13.54 -5.41
N TRP A 138 -2.23 -13.96 -4.29
CA TRP A 138 -2.96 -14.21 -3.06
C TRP A 138 -3.56 -12.96 -2.45
N PHE A 139 -2.87 -11.82 -2.59
CA PHE A 139 -3.28 -10.54 -2.03
C PHE A 139 -3.79 -9.52 -3.05
N TYR A 140 -3.94 -9.91 -4.32
CA TYR A 140 -4.37 -9.04 -5.43
C TYR A 140 -3.46 -7.81 -5.62
N LEU A 141 -2.15 -8.02 -5.59
CA LEU A 141 -1.12 -6.98 -5.66
C LEU A 141 -0.38 -7.01 -7.00
N SER A 142 0.34 -5.93 -7.28
CA SER A 142 1.28 -5.86 -8.40
C SER A 142 2.55 -6.67 -8.10
N PRO A 143 2.93 -7.63 -8.96
CA PRO A 143 4.23 -8.31 -8.84
C PRO A 143 5.41 -7.34 -8.93
N GLU A 144 5.28 -6.29 -9.74
CA GLU A 144 6.29 -5.22 -9.88
C GLU A 144 6.35 -4.32 -8.64
N TRP A 145 5.30 -4.32 -7.82
CA TRP A 145 5.37 -3.71 -6.50
C TRP A 145 6.04 -4.67 -5.52
N LEU A 146 5.72 -5.96 -5.50
CA LEU A 146 6.44 -6.84 -4.57
C LEU A 146 7.95 -6.89 -4.81
N ASN A 147 8.40 -6.85 -6.06
CA ASN A 147 9.82 -6.92 -6.43
C ASN A 147 10.58 -5.58 -6.32
N GLY A 148 9.98 -4.50 -5.81
CA GLY A 148 10.67 -3.22 -5.60
C GLY A 148 10.65 -2.23 -6.77
N ARG A 149 10.12 -2.60 -7.95
CA ARG A 149 10.26 -1.80 -9.19
C ARG A 149 9.28 -0.63 -9.32
N VAL A 150 8.04 -0.78 -8.85
CA VAL A 150 7.06 0.33 -8.82
C VAL A 150 6.76 0.75 -7.38
N HIS A 151 6.23 1.96 -7.20
CA HIS A 151 5.94 2.51 -5.87
C HIS A 151 4.56 2.12 -5.32
N TYR A 152 3.60 1.80 -6.18
CA TYR A 152 2.20 1.61 -5.79
C TYR A 152 1.75 0.14 -5.85
N PRO A 153 1.06 -0.37 -4.81
CA PRO A 153 0.70 -1.78 -4.67
C PRO A 153 -0.29 -2.32 -5.69
N LEU A 154 -1.19 -1.49 -6.22
CA LEU A 154 -2.23 -1.94 -7.13
C LEU A 154 -1.91 -1.55 -8.56
N TYR A 155 -1.89 -2.54 -9.46
CA TYR A 155 -1.72 -2.30 -10.90
C TYR A 155 -2.87 -2.89 -11.74
N ARG A 156 -3.59 -3.89 -11.23
CA ARG A 156 -4.76 -4.49 -11.90
C ARG A 156 -5.86 -4.81 -10.87
N PRO A 157 -6.68 -3.84 -10.46
CA PRO A 157 -7.92 -4.19 -9.76
C PRO A 157 -8.79 -5.07 -10.69
N GLY A 158 -9.64 -5.92 -10.13
CA GLY A 158 -10.52 -6.78 -10.92
C GLY A 158 -11.38 -5.94 -11.88
N ASP A 159 -11.62 -6.43 -13.09
CA ASP A 159 -12.41 -5.66 -14.07
C ASP A 159 -13.83 -5.41 -13.56
N TRP A 160 -14.37 -4.24 -13.90
CA TRP A 160 -15.78 -3.97 -13.65
C TRP A 160 -16.63 -4.92 -14.50
N PRO A 161 -17.63 -5.62 -13.92
CA PRO A 161 -18.42 -6.59 -14.67
C PRO A 161 -19.25 -5.89 -15.76
N ALA A 162 -19.44 -6.59 -16.88
CA ALA A 162 -20.16 -6.04 -18.04
C ALA A 162 -21.68 -5.95 -17.83
N THR A 163 -22.25 -6.73 -16.91
CA THR A 163 -23.70 -6.78 -16.66
C THR A 163 -24.02 -6.84 -15.17
N GLN A 164 -25.23 -6.39 -14.83
CA GLN A 164 -25.74 -6.47 -13.45
C GLN A 164 -25.77 -7.91 -12.95
N GLU A 165 -26.16 -8.89 -13.77
CA GLU A 165 -26.21 -10.30 -13.36
C GLU A 165 -24.83 -10.82 -12.92
N ILE A 166 -23.78 -10.48 -13.67
CA ILE A 166 -22.40 -10.85 -13.32
C ILE A 166 -21.98 -10.13 -12.03
N PHE A 167 -22.32 -8.85 -11.90
CA PHE A 167 -22.08 -8.10 -10.66
C PHE A 167 -22.71 -8.80 -9.45
N CYS A 168 -23.98 -9.18 -9.53
CA CYS A 168 -24.68 -9.85 -8.43
C CYS A 168 -24.07 -11.20 -8.07
N ARG A 169 -23.64 -11.97 -9.08
CA ARG A 169 -22.89 -13.22 -8.88
C ARG A 169 -21.59 -12.99 -8.13
N ILE A 170 -20.85 -11.93 -8.48
CA ILE A 170 -19.61 -11.56 -7.80
C ILE A 170 -19.89 -11.16 -6.34
N ILE A 171 -20.89 -10.30 -6.09
CA ILE A 171 -21.27 -9.86 -4.73
C ILE A 171 -21.75 -11.02 -3.86
N SER A 172 -22.50 -11.96 -4.45
CA SER A 172 -23.09 -13.11 -3.73
C SER A 172 -22.15 -14.32 -3.64
N ALA A 173 -20.90 -14.18 -4.07
CA ALA A 173 -19.92 -15.26 -3.97
C ALA A 173 -19.72 -15.65 -2.50
N ARG A 174 -19.77 -16.96 -2.21
CA ARG A 174 -19.65 -17.53 -0.85
C ARG A 174 -18.30 -17.24 -0.20
N GLU A 175 -17.30 -16.90 -1.01
CA GLU A 175 -15.97 -16.52 -0.57
C GLU A 175 -15.96 -15.11 0.05
N ASN A 176 -16.94 -14.26 -0.26
CA ASN A 176 -17.02 -12.91 0.28
C ASN A 176 -17.46 -12.93 1.76
N MET A 177 -16.74 -12.18 2.58
CA MET A 177 -16.96 -12.07 4.03
C MET A 177 -17.44 -10.68 4.47
N ASP A 178 -17.04 -9.63 3.76
CA ASP A 178 -17.43 -8.23 4.00
C ASP A 178 -17.22 -7.45 2.70
N ILE A 179 -18.17 -6.58 2.37
CA ILE A 179 -18.21 -5.83 1.12
C ILE A 179 -18.35 -4.35 1.41
N ILE A 180 -17.47 -3.55 0.79
CA ILE A 180 -17.60 -2.09 0.77
C ILE A 180 -17.97 -1.65 -0.64
N LEU A 181 -19.13 -1.04 -0.77
CA LEU A 181 -19.53 -0.24 -1.92
C LEU A 181 -19.20 1.21 -1.60
N TRP A 182 -18.34 1.84 -2.38
CA TRP A 182 -17.91 3.19 -2.09
C TRP A 182 -18.18 4.15 -3.25
N HIS A 183 -18.38 5.41 -2.90
CA HIS A 183 -18.37 6.52 -3.85
C HIS A 183 -17.56 7.71 -3.27
N GLY A 184 -17.14 8.64 -4.12
CA GLY A 184 -16.39 9.82 -3.70
C GLY A 184 -16.03 10.77 -4.85
N PHE A 185 -15.50 11.95 -4.49
CA PHE A 185 -15.11 13.01 -5.43
C PHE A 185 -13.60 13.25 -5.37
N PRO A 186 -12.78 12.36 -5.95
CA PRO A 186 -11.32 12.34 -5.80
C PRO A 186 -10.61 13.50 -6.51
N PHE A 187 -11.17 14.03 -7.59
CA PHE A 187 -10.48 14.98 -8.46
C PHE A 187 -11.28 16.28 -8.62
N ALA A 188 -10.55 17.40 -8.77
CA ALA A 188 -11.12 18.70 -9.11
C ALA A 188 -10.90 19.03 -10.61
N GLY A 189 -11.59 20.06 -11.11
CA GLY A 189 -11.37 20.57 -12.48
C GLY A 189 -11.99 19.68 -13.56
N THR A 190 -11.25 19.42 -14.64
CA THR A 190 -11.74 18.66 -15.81
C THR A 190 -12.07 17.20 -15.53
N HIS A 191 -11.52 16.64 -14.45
CA HIS A 191 -11.82 15.29 -13.97
C HIS A 191 -12.80 15.29 -12.79
N SER A 192 -13.41 16.45 -12.48
CA SER A 192 -14.44 16.53 -11.47
C SER A 192 -15.60 15.60 -11.82
N GLY A 193 -15.99 14.80 -10.84
CA GLY A 193 -16.99 13.78 -11.00
C GLY A 193 -16.99 12.83 -9.82
N GLU A 194 -18.13 12.21 -9.63
CA GLU A 194 -18.27 11.14 -8.67
C GLU A 194 -17.68 9.86 -9.26
N TYR A 195 -16.83 9.20 -8.49
CA TYR A 195 -16.30 7.88 -8.78
C TYR A 195 -16.83 6.90 -7.76
N CYS A 196 -16.92 5.64 -8.16
CA CYS A 196 -17.34 4.57 -7.30
C CYS A 196 -16.48 3.32 -7.50
N GLY A 197 -16.59 2.40 -6.57
CA GLY A 197 -15.91 1.12 -6.65
C GLY A 197 -16.44 0.12 -5.63
N VAL A 198 -15.91 -1.09 -5.71
CA VAL A 198 -16.29 -2.20 -4.83
C VAL A 198 -15.05 -2.87 -4.29
N LEU A 199 -15.05 -3.11 -2.99
CA LEU A 199 -14.03 -3.87 -2.29
C LEU A 199 -14.66 -5.12 -1.70
N LEU A 200 -14.07 -6.27 -2.00
CA LEU A 200 -14.54 -7.58 -1.60
C LEU A 200 -13.48 -8.21 -0.71
N ARG A 201 -13.75 -8.28 0.60
CA ARG A 201 -12.90 -9.04 1.51
C ARG A 201 -13.26 -10.51 1.42
N GLN A 202 -12.34 -11.33 0.93
CA GLN A 202 -12.61 -12.72 0.56
C GLN A 202 -11.86 -13.69 1.46
N LYS A 203 -12.51 -14.78 1.88
CA LYS A 203 -11.86 -15.91 2.52
C LYS A 203 -11.16 -16.77 1.46
N LYS A 204 -9.83 -16.87 1.52
CA LYS A 204 -9.02 -17.74 0.64
C LYS A 204 -8.25 -18.74 1.50
N GLU A 205 -8.38 -20.02 1.19
CA GLU A 205 -7.61 -21.09 1.84
C GLU A 205 -6.46 -21.50 0.93
N ILE A 206 -5.24 -21.40 1.45
CA ILE A 206 -3.99 -21.62 0.73
C ILE A 206 -3.07 -22.40 1.65
N ASN A 207 -2.59 -23.56 1.21
CA ASN A 207 -1.68 -24.40 2.00
C ASN A 207 -2.21 -24.64 3.43
N ASN A 208 -3.51 -24.99 3.53
CA ASN A 208 -4.25 -25.19 4.79
C ASN A 208 -4.25 -23.97 5.73
N THR A 209 -3.94 -22.78 5.21
CA THR A 209 -3.93 -21.52 5.92
C THR A 209 -5.00 -20.61 5.33
N ILE A 210 -5.81 -20.01 6.19
CA ILE A 210 -6.88 -19.11 5.77
C ILE A 210 -6.36 -17.67 5.84
N ILE A 211 -6.52 -16.93 4.75
CA ILE A 211 -6.29 -15.49 4.66
C ILE A 211 -7.53 -14.76 4.20
N TYR A 212 -7.54 -13.44 4.43
CA TYR A 212 -8.64 -12.55 4.06
C TYR A 212 -8.16 -11.39 3.17
N PRO A 213 -7.69 -11.66 1.94
CA PRO A 213 -7.30 -10.61 0.99
C PRO A 213 -8.52 -9.78 0.57
N VAL A 214 -8.25 -8.60 0.00
CA VAL A 214 -9.29 -7.70 -0.49
C VAL A 214 -9.13 -7.50 -1.99
N LEU A 215 -10.08 -8.01 -2.76
CA LEU A 215 -10.21 -7.73 -4.17
C LEU A 215 -10.87 -6.37 -4.35
N SER A 216 -10.15 -5.41 -4.96
CA SER A 216 -10.76 -4.16 -5.43
C SER A 216 -11.18 -4.34 -6.88
N LEU A 217 -12.45 -4.04 -7.19
CA LEU A 217 -12.84 -3.82 -8.58
C LEU A 217 -12.31 -2.47 -9.08
N TYR A 218 -12.08 -2.37 -10.39
CA TYR A 218 -11.54 -1.16 -11.02
C TYR A 218 -12.49 0.01 -10.76
N PRO A 219 -12.02 1.13 -10.17
CA PRO A 219 -12.87 2.27 -9.90
C PRO A 219 -13.42 2.89 -11.20
N ALA A 220 -14.71 3.18 -11.21
CA ALA A 220 -15.38 3.73 -12.38
C ALA A 220 -16.06 5.05 -12.03
N ARG A 221 -16.41 5.84 -13.05
CA ARG A 221 -17.31 6.99 -12.83
C ARG A 221 -18.68 6.48 -12.42
N MET A 222 -19.29 7.17 -11.47
CA MET A 222 -20.67 6.89 -11.07
C MET A 222 -21.61 7.26 -12.21
N ASP A 223 -22.57 6.37 -12.47
CA ASP A 223 -23.66 6.58 -13.42
C ASP A 223 -24.94 5.91 -12.89
N ILE A 224 -26.05 6.15 -13.58
CA ILE A 224 -27.38 5.65 -13.19
C ILE A 224 -27.42 4.12 -13.14
N GLU A 225 -26.66 3.44 -14.00
CA GLU A 225 -26.61 1.98 -14.01
C GLU A 225 -25.93 1.45 -12.76
N LYS A 226 -24.74 1.97 -12.42
CA LYS A 226 -23.97 1.55 -11.23
C LYS A 226 -24.69 1.89 -9.93
N GLU A 227 -25.38 3.02 -9.89
CA GLU A 227 -26.28 3.37 -8.78
C GLU A 227 -27.34 2.28 -8.58
N GLY A 228 -28.01 1.88 -9.67
CA GLY A 228 -28.98 0.78 -9.65
C GLY A 228 -28.38 -0.55 -9.18
N TRP A 229 -27.14 -0.86 -9.59
CA TRP A 229 -26.44 -2.07 -9.16
C TRP A 229 -26.13 -2.05 -7.67
N PHE A 230 -25.69 -0.91 -7.14
CA PHE A 230 -25.38 -0.74 -5.73
C PHE A 230 -26.63 -0.82 -4.84
N GLN A 231 -27.73 -0.19 -5.24
CA GLN A 231 -29.01 -0.31 -4.55
C GLN A 231 -29.51 -1.75 -4.49
N MET A 232 -29.23 -2.53 -5.53
CA MET A 232 -29.62 -3.92 -5.62
C MET A 232 -28.68 -4.84 -4.81
N ALA A 233 -27.36 -4.62 -4.85
CA ALA A 233 -26.40 -5.32 -3.99
C ALA A 233 -26.69 -5.12 -2.49
N ARG A 234 -27.14 -3.93 -2.06
CA ARG A 234 -27.58 -3.68 -0.68
C ARG A 234 -28.78 -4.54 -0.24
N LYS A 235 -29.54 -5.09 -1.20
CA LYS A 235 -30.72 -5.94 -0.95
C LYS A 235 -30.41 -7.44 -1.08
N ILE A 236 -29.29 -7.79 -1.69
CA ILE A 236 -28.92 -9.16 -1.97
C ILE A 236 -27.95 -9.65 -0.90
N SER A 237 -28.36 -10.72 -0.22
CA SER A 237 -27.63 -11.42 0.84
C SER A 237 -27.71 -10.76 2.23
N PRO A 238 -28.62 -11.22 3.11
CA PRO A 238 -28.59 -10.82 4.52
C PRO A 238 -27.37 -11.37 5.27
N ASP A 239 -26.73 -12.42 4.74
CA ASP A 239 -25.67 -13.16 5.43
C ASP A 239 -24.27 -12.55 5.25
N ILE A 240 -24.08 -11.71 4.22
CA ILE A 240 -22.82 -11.01 3.94
C ILE A 240 -23.00 -9.53 4.27
N PRO A 241 -22.22 -8.95 5.20
CA PRO A 241 -22.23 -7.52 5.46
C PRO A 241 -21.89 -6.71 4.21
N VAL A 242 -22.80 -5.85 3.77
CA VAL A 242 -22.59 -4.89 2.69
C VAL A 242 -22.69 -3.47 3.24
N ARG A 243 -21.60 -2.71 3.17
CA ARG A 243 -21.52 -1.32 3.62
C ARG A 243 -21.44 -0.38 2.42
N ALA A 244 -22.37 0.56 2.37
CA ALA A 244 -22.36 1.68 1.44
C ALA A 244 -21.71 2.88 2.14
N VAL A 245 -20.63 3.41 1.57
CA VAL A 245 -19.81 4.45 2.23
C VAL A 245 -19.38 5.56 1.28
N THR A 246 -19.21 6.76 1.83
CA THR A 246 -18.59 7.90 1.15
C THR A 246 -17.13 8.00 1.57
N LEU A 247 -16.21 7.93 0.60
CA LEU A 247 -14.78 8.17 0.84
C LEU A 247 -14.46 9.66 0.76
N THR A 248 -13.49 10.10 1.57
CA THR A 248 -12.90 11.43 1.39
C THR A 248 -12.19 11.52 0.04
N PRO A 249 -12.00 12.72 -0.53
CA PRO A 249 -11.28 12.89 -1.79
C PRO A 249 -9.91 12.20 -1.79
N ALA A 250 -9.15 12.32 -0.70
CA ALA A 250 -7.84 11.68 -0.57
C ALA A 250 -7.93 10.14 -0.54
N GLN A 251 -8.88 9.56 0.21
CA GLN A 251 -9.07 8.11 0.26
C GLN A 251 -9.46 7.56 -1.13
N ALA A 252 -10.40 8.22 -1.81
CA ALA A 252 -10.82 7.84 -3.16
C ALA A 252 -9.67 7.98 -4.17
N GLU A 253 -8.93 9.10 -4.14
CA GLU A 253 -7.77 9.31 -5.02
C GLU A 253 -6.71 8.24 -4.81
N TYR A 254 -6.38 7.94 -3.55
CA TYR A 254 -5.36 6.95 -3.21
C TYR A 254 -5.75 5.54 -3.62
N LEU A 255 -7.03 5.18 -3.51
CA LEU A 255 -7.53 3.90 -3.99
C LEU A 255 -7.49 3.83 -5.52
N ILE A 256 -7.93 4.88 -6.23
CA ILE A 256 -7.93 4.95 -7.70
C ILE A 256 -6.52 4.90 -8.28
N THR A 257 -5.60 5.64 -7.68
CA THR A 257 -4.19 5.70 -8.12
C THR A 257 -3.37 4.52 -7.60
N GLY A 258 -3.98 3.62 -6.82
CA GLY A 258 -3.34 2.43 -6.30
C GLY A 258 -2.32 2.68 -5.19
N LYS A 259 -2.32 3.87 -4.57
CA LYS A 259 -1.37 4.32 -3.54
C LYS A 259 -1.51 3.58 -2.20
N ILE A 260 -2.69 3.04 -1.91
CA ILE A 260 -2.98 2.33 -0.65
C ILE A 260 -3.43 0.88 -0.91
N LEU A 261 -3.21 0.01 0.07
CA LEU A 261 -3.82 -1.32 0.07
C LEU A 261 -5.32 -1.22 0.38
N PRO A 262 -6.22 -1.87 -0.40
CA PRO A 262 -7.66 -1.78 -0.17
C PRO A 262 -8.11 -2.24 1.21
N THR A 263 -7.38 -3.20 1.80
CA THR A 263 -7.63 -3.72 3.17
C THR A 263 -7.58 -2.62 4.23
N ALA A 264 -6.83 -1.53 4.01
CA ALA A 264 -6.76 -0.42 4.95
C ALA A 264 -8.13 0.23 5.20
N LEU A 265 -9.00 0.26 4.17
CA LEU A 265 -10.34 0.85 4.27
C LEU A 265 -11.30 0.01 5.13
N PHE A 266 -10.98 -1.25 5.42
CA PHE A 266 -11.77 -2.08 6.33
C PHE A 266 -11.47 -1.82 7.81
N ARG A 267 -10.41 -1.06 8.12
CA ARG A 267 -9.95 -0.80 9.49
C ARG A 267 -10.19 0.62 9.97
N VAL A 268 -10.50 1.53 9.06
CA VAL A 268 -10.75 2.92 9.38
C VAL A 268 -12.25 3.18 9.45
N PRO A 269 -12.70 4.12 10.29
CA PRO A 269 -14.08 4.58 10.26
C PRO A 269 -14.35 5.26 8.91
N LEU A 270 -15.44 4.86 8.25
CA LEU A 270 -15.88 5.42 6.97
C LEU A 270 -17.25 6.07 7.16
N SER A 271 -17.51 7.16 6.43
CA SER A 271 -18.79 7.83 6.46
C SER A 271 -19.84 6.98 5.72
N PRO A 272 -21.05 6.80 6.28
CA PRO A 272 -22.12 6.11 5.58
C PRO A 272 -22.57 6.90 4.35
N TRP A 273 -22.96 6.16 3.31
CA TRP A 273 -23.60 6.69 2.11
C TRP A 273 -25.13 6.66 2.19
#